data_AF-A0A967GY72-F1
#
_entry.id   AF-A0A967GY72-F1
#
_cell.length_a   1.000
_cell.length_b   1.000
_cell.length_c   1.000
_cell.angle_alpha   90.00
_cell.angle_beta   90.00
_cell.angle_gamma   90.00
#
_symmetry.space_group_name_H-M   'P 1'
#
loop_
_entity.id
_entity.type
_entity.pdbx_description
1 polymer ?
#
loop_
_entity_poly.entity_id
_entity_poly.type
_entity_poly.pdbx_seq_one_letter_code
_entity_poly.pdbx_strand_id
1 'polypeptide(L)'
;TDGGNSIGQLAFLSPGTSNLTDPNLDSDRDGMPDSWETDHGLNPGDPSDAALDHDRDLQTNLFEYLGGTDPRDRTSFLAIDSMASDATGFALRFTARAGLRYTVEFSD
;
A
#
# COMPACT_ATOMS: atom_id res chain seq x y z
N THR A 1 13.01 2.97 -38.19
CA THR A 1 13.69 1.70 -37.89
C THR A 1 14.21 1.80 -36.49
N ASP A 2 13.60 1.04 -35.60
CA ASP A 2 13.66 1.16 -34.15
C ASP A 2 15.06 1.00 -33.57
N GLY A 3 15.41 1.93 -32.68
CA GLY A 3 16.61 1.90 -31.86
C GLY A 3 16.23 2.00 -30.38
N GLY A 4 15.79 0.88 -29.83
CA GLY A 4 15.97 0.49 -28.42
C GLY A 4 15.41 1.40 -27.33
N ASN A 5 14.09 1.34 -27.09
CA ASN A 5 13.51 1.71 -25.80
C ASN A 5 13.68 0.53 -24.83
N SER A 6 14.87 0.42 -24.23
CA SER A 6 15.08 -0.40 -23.03
C SER A 6 15.49 0.52 -21.90
N ILE A 7 14.54 1.35 -21.47
CA ILE A 7 14.58 1.86 -20.11
C ILE A 7 14.28 0.65 -19.22
N GLY A 8 15.34 0.10 -18.61
CA GLY A 8 15.22 -0.94 -17.60
C GLY A 8 14.23 -0.46 -16.55
N GLN A 9 13.05 -1.08 -16.56
CA GLN A 9 12.04 -0.92 -15.54
C GLN A 9 12.66 -1.47 -14.26
N LEU A 10 13.31 -0.59 -13.51
CA LEU A 10 13.51 -0.81 -12.08
C LEU A 10 12.10 -0.87 -11.51
N ALA A 11 11.55 -2.08 -11.46
CA ALA A 11 10.21 -2.38 -10.99
C ALA A 11 10.17 -2.14 -9.48
N PHE A 12 10.16 -0.87 -9.08
CA PHE A 12 9.66 -0.49 -7.78
C PHE A 12 8.14 -0.60 -7.89
N LEU A 13 7.62 -1.81 -7.68
CA LEU A 13 6.21 -2.05 -7.42
C LEU A 13 5.83 -1.08 -6.29
N SER A 14 5.11 -0.02 -6.67
CA SER A 14 4.73 1.03 -5.75
C SER A 14 3.22 0.90 -5.60
N PRO A 15 2.68 0.86 -4.36
CA PRO A 15 1.24 0.68 -4.13
C PRO A 15 0.34 1.73 -4.79
N GLY A 16 0.92 2.82 -5.32
CA GLY A 16 0.23 3.86 -6.10
C GLY A 16 0.25 3.71 -7.63
N THR A 17 0.82 2.63 -8.19
CA THR A 17 0.72 2.34 -9.63
C THR A 17 -0.25 1.17 -9.81
N SER A 18 -1.23 1.30 -10.70
CA SER A 18 -2.25 0.27 -10.94
C SER A 18 -1.60 -1.07 -11.31
N ASN A 19 -1.57 -2.00 -10.37
CA ASN A 19 -1.19 -3.39 -10.64
C ASN A 19 -2.27 -4.12 -11.47
N LEU A 20 -3.46 -3.53 -11.53
CA LEU A 20 -4.66 -3.99 -12.24
C LEU A 20 -4.50 -4.18 -13.77
N THR A 21 -3.46 -3.61 -14.39
CA THR A 21 -3.32 -3.64 -15.87
C THR A 21 -2.38 -4.73 -16.39
N ASP A 22 -1.66 -5.44 -15.52
CA ASP A 22 -0.88 -6.61 -15.93
C ASP A 22 -1.43 -7.88 -15.25
N PRO A 23 -2.27 -8.68 -15.93
CA PRO A 23 -2.79 -9.92 -15.38
C PRO A 23 -1.72 -10.98 -15.13
N ASN A 24 -0.45 -10.74 -15.46
CA ASN A 24 0.66 -11.59 -15.03
C ASN A 24 1.22 -11.20 -13.65
N LEU A 25 0.70 -10.15 -13.01
CA LEU A 25 1.18 -9.61 -11.74
C LEU A 25 0.12 -9.59 -10.62
N ASP A 26 -1.16 -9.74 -10.94
CA ASP A 26 -2.31 -9.76 -10.04
C ASP A 26 -3.34 -10.76 -10.61
N SER A 27 -3.26 -12.00 -10.13
CA SER A 27 -3.92 -13.18 -10.68
C SER A 27 -5.42 -13.21 -10.40
N ASP A 28 -5.84 -12.71 -9.24
CA ASP A 28 -7.24 -12.69 -8.80
C ASP A 28 -7.92 -11.31 -8.90
N ARG A 29 -7.13 -10.27 -9.22
CA ARG A 29 -7.56 -8.91 -9.56
C ARG A 29 -8.16 -8.16 -8.38
N ASP A 30 -7.66 -8.41 -7.18
CA ASP A 30 -8.09 -7.72 -5.97
C ASP A 30 -7.34 -6.40 -5.72
N GLY A 31 -6.31 -6.12 -6.53
CA GLY A 31 -5.49 -4.92 -6.47
C GLY A 31 -4.17 -5.09 -5.73
N MET A 32 -3.86 -6.30 -5.24
CA MET A 32 -2.55 -6.67 -4.68
C MET A 32 -1.73 -7.47 -5.71
N PRO A 33 -0.39 -7.34 -5.72
CA PRO A 33 0.46 -8.18 -6.56
C PRO A 33 0.65 -9.60 -6.00
N ASP A 34 0.61 -10.63 -6.86
CA ASP A 34 0.88 -12.03 -6.49
C ASP A 34 2.17 -12.19 -5.68
N SER A 35 3.22 -11.46 -6.09
CA SER A 35 4.52 -11.47 -5.40
C SER A 35 4.44 -10.88 -3.99
N TRP A 36 3.69 -9.80 -3.81
CA TRP A 36 3.49 -9.18 -2.51
C TRP A 36 2.63 -10.08 -1.62
N GLU A 37 1.54 -10.63 -2.15
CA GLU A 37 0.68 -11.57 -1.43
C GLU A 37 1.46 -12.82 -0.99
N THR A 38 2.27 -13.39 -1.88
CA THR A 38 3.13 -14.55 -1.56
C THR A 38 4.15 -14.21 -0.46
N ASP A 39 4.81 -13.05 -0.55
CA ASP A 39 5.80 -12.61 0.43
C ASP A 39 5.16 -12.36 1.82
N HIS A 40 3.88 -11.97 1.84
CA HIS A 40 3.12 -11.75 3.07
C HIS A 40 2.25 -12.96 3.48
N GLY A 41 2.32 -14.07 2.74
CA GLY A 41 1.61 -15.32 3.02
C GLY A 41 0.09 -15.24 2.92
N LEU A 42 -0.38 -14.37 2.02
CA LEU A 42 -1.74 -14.32 1.49
C LEU A 42 -1.88 -15.30 0.30
N ASN A 43 -3.04 -15.35 -0.32
CA ASN A 43 -3.37 -16.27 -1.40
C ASN A 43 -3.64 -15.52 -2.72
N PRO A 44 -2.68 -15.48 -3.66
CA PRO A 44 -2.79 -14.82 -4.98
C PRO A 44 -3.95 -15.27 -5.89
N GLY A 45 -4.74 -16.25 -5.46
CA GLY A 45 -5.88 -16.79 -6.20
C GLY A 45 -7.21 -16.62 -5.45
N ASP A 46 -7.23 -15.91 -4.32
CA ASP A 46 -8.43 -15.67 -3.53
C ASP A 46 -8.65 -14.16 -3.32
N PRO A 47 -9.45 -13.52 -4.19
CA PRO A 47 -9.61 -12.07 -4.17
C PRO A 47 -10.40 -11.58 -2.95
N SER A 48 -10.92 -12.50 -2.13
CA SER A 48 -11.60 -12.14 -0.89
C SER A 48 -10.62 -11.80 0.23
N ASP A 49 -9.35 -12.22 0.12
CA ASP A 49 -8.36 -11.99 1.15
C ASP A 49 -7.87 -10.53 1.21
N ALA A 50 -7.92 -9.76 0.11
CA ALA A 50 -7.77 -8.30 0.12
C ALA A 50 -8.62 -7.59 1.19
N ALA A 51 -9.82 -8.11 1.45
CA ALA A 51 -10.77 -7.55 2.41
C ALA A 51 -10.65 -8.15 3.82
N LEU A 52 -9.81 -9.16 4.01
CA LEU A 52 -9.54 -9.75 5.32
C LEU A 52 -8.49 -8.94 6.08
N ASP A 53 -8.55 -9.10 7.39
CA ASP A 53 -7.59 -8.56 8.37
C ASP A 53 -6.76 -9.76 8.87
N HIS A 54 -5.61 -9.98 8.24
CA HIS A 54 -4.82 -11.20 8.43
C HIS A 54 -4.18 -11.26 9.82
N ASP A 55 -3.67 -10.13 10.32
CA ASP A 55 -3.00 -10.05 11.61
C ASP A 55 -3.92 -9.64 12.77
N ARG A 56 -5.13 -9.14 12.49
CA ARG A 56 -6.17 -8.71 13.45
C ARG A 56 -5.87 -7.37 14.10
N ASP A 57 -5.47 -6.38 13.30
CA ASP A 57 -5.20 -5.00 13.73
C ASP A 57 -6.26 -3.97 13.27
N LEU A 58 -7.31 -4.44 12.58
CA LEU A 58 -8.41 -3.67 11.98
C LEU A 58 -8.08 -2.99 10.64
N GLN A 59 -6.93 -3.25 10.03
CA GLN A 59 -6.65 -2.93 8.64
C GLN A 59 -6.95 -4.14 7.75
N THR A 60 -7.40 -3.89 6.52
CA THR A 60 -7.50 -4.97 5.53
C THR A 60 -6.16 -5.13 4.80
N ASN A 61 -5.88 -6.34 4.31
CA ASN A 61 -4.66 -6.63 3.56
C ASN A 61 -4.42 -5.64 2.40
N LEU A 62 -5.49 -5.25 1.68
CA LEU A 62 -5.39 -4.23 0.63
C LEU A 62 -4.98 -2.85 1.17
N PHE A 63 -5.53 -2.41 2.30
CA PHE A 63 -5.12 -1.14 2.91
C PHE A 63 -3.67 -1.19 3.38
N GLU A 64 -3.21 -2.35 3.83
CA GLU A 64 -1.82 -2.53 4.21
C GLU A 64 -0.87 -2.51 3.03
N TYR A 65 -1.24 -3.17 1.93
CA TYR A 65 -0.50 -3.04 0.67
C TYR A 65 -0.40 -1.57 0.24
N LEU A 66 -1.52 -0.84 0.22
CA LEU A 66 -1.57 0.59 -0.14
C LEU A 66 -0.79 1.48 0.82
N GLY A 67 -0.85 1.18 2.12
CA GLY A 67 -0.15 1.86 3.20
C GLY A 67 1.33 1.46 3.33
N GLY A 68 1.76 0.47 2.53
CA GLY A 68 3.08 -0.14 2.59
C GLY A 68 3.40 -0.74 3.95
N THR A 69 2.39 -1.22 4.69
CA THR A 69 2.50 -1.90 5.98
C THR A 69 2.54 -3.42 5.81
N ASP A 70 2.51 -4.19 6.91
CA ASP A 70 2.81 -5.63 6.89
C ASP A 70 1.62 -6.38 7.48
N PRO A 71 0.82 -7.09 6.67
CA PRO A 71 -0.37 -7.83 7.13
C PRO A 71 -0.07 -9.05 7.98
N ARG A 72 1.16 -9.24 8.41
CA ARG A 72 1.57 -10.26 9.37
C ARG A 72 2.00 -9.66 10.71
N ASP A 73 2.02 -8.33 10.84
CA ASP A 73 2.51 -7.63 12.02
C ASP A 73 1.53 -6.56 12.49
N ARG A 74 0.80 -6.89 13.57
CA ARG A 74 -0.22 -6.02 14.21
C ARG A 74 0.30 -4.68 14.72
N THR A 75 1.61 -4.47 14.68
CA THR A 75 2.26 -3.21 15.07
C THR A 75 2.68 -2.37 13.86
N SER A 76 2.55 -2.92 12.66
CA SER A 76 2.82 -2.30 11.37
C SER A 76 1.52 -1.74 10.80
N PHE A 77 1.14 -0.53 11.21
CA PHE A 77 -0.03 0.15 10.64
C PHE A 77 0.25 1.63 10.37
N LEU A 78 -0.50 2.21 9.43
CA LEU A 78 -0.47 3.65 9.21
C LEU A 78 -1.37 4.33 10.24
N ALA A 79 -0.78 5.09 11.16
CA ALA A 79 -1.52 5.86 12.15
C ALA A 79 -0.95 7.27 12.34
N ILE A 80 -1.82 8.14 12.85
CA ILE A 80 -1.42 9.43 13.39
C ILE A 80 -0.88 9.21 14.80
N ASP A 81 0.41 9.47 15.01
CA ASP A 81 1.09 9.35 16.30
C ASP A 81 0.57 10.39 17.30
N SER A 82 0.37 11.62 16.82
CA SER A 82 -0.08 12.73 17.65
C SER A 82 -0.68 13.85 16.80
N MET A 83 -1.71 14.49 17.34
CA MET A 83 -2.29 15.71 16.79
C MET A 83 -2.16 16.81 17.83
N ALA A 84 -1.75 18.00 17.40
CA ALA A 84 -1.68 19.17 18.26
C ALA A 84 -2.28 20.37 17.54
N SER A 85 -3.02 21.20 18.27
CA SER A 85 -3.45 22.51 17.81
C SER A 85 -3.06 23.56 18.85
N ASP A 86 -2.67 24.72 18.37
CA ASP A 86 -2.43 25.90 19.20
C ASP A 86 -2.94 27.17 18.50
N ALA A 87 -2.66 28.33 19.10
CA ALA A 87 -3.09 29.62 18.56
C ALA A 87 -2.50 29.94 17.17
N THR A 88 -1.50 29.18 16.71
CA THR A 88 -0.75 29.41 15.47
C THR A 88 -1.01 28.37 14.40
N GLY A 89 -1.63 27.24 14.73
CA GLY A 89 -2.03 26.25 13.73
C GLY A 89 -2.31 24.86 14.27
N PHE A 90 -2.18 23.90 13.36
CA PHE A 90 -2.40 22.47 13.59
C PHE A 90 -1.20 21.67 13.11
N ALA A 91 -0.80 20.67 13.89
CA ALA A 91 0.30 19.77 13.59
C ALA A 91 -0.19 18.31 13.62
N LEU A 92 0.14 17.58 12.56
CA LEU A 92 -0.01 16.14 12.46
C LEU A 92 1.37 15.49 12.52
N ARG A 93 1.50 14.43 13.31
CA ARG A 93 2.68 13.57 13.32
C ARG A 93 2.26 12.14 12.97
N PHE A 94 3.00 11.54 12.05
CA PHE A 94 2.88 10.14 11.71
C PHE A 94 4.23 9.64 11.18
N THR A 95 4.43 8.33 11.21
CA THR A 95 5.61 7.70 10.60
C THR A 95 5.36 7.48 9.11
N ALA A 96 6.00 8.28 8.27
CA ALA A 96 5.93 8.12 6.82
C ALA A 96 6.85 6.99 6.33
N ARG A 97 6.40 6.22 5.35
CA ARG A 97 7.21 5.21 4.66
C ARG A 97 7.75 5.77 3.35
N ALA A 98 9.00 5.44 3.03
CA ALA A 98 9.62 5.88 1.78
C ALA A 98 8.87 5.30 0.57
N GLY A 99 8.77 6.09 -0.51
CA GLY A 99 8.11 5.66 -1.75
C GLY A 99 6.58 5.86 -1.77
N LEU A 100 5.96 6.22 -0.65
CA LEU A 100 4.54 6.56 -0.60
C LEU A 100 4.30 8.06 -0.71
N ARG A 101 3.15 8.41 -1.31
CA ARG A 101 2.64 9.78 -1.36
C ARG A 101 1.50 9.91 -0.36
N TYR A 102 1.61 10.92 0.49
CA TYR A 102 0.61 11.26 1.48
C TYR A 102 -0.02 12.61 1.11
N THR A 103 -1.34 12.70 1.16
CA THR A 103 -2.10 13.94 0.97
C THR A 103 -2.83 14.25 2.27
N VAL A 104 -2.72 15.50 2.75
CA VAL A 104 -3.53 16.01 3.86
C VAL A 104 -4.59 16.91 3.27
N GLU A 105 -5.85 16.55 3.45
CA GLU A 105 -7.01 17.31 2.99
C GLU A 105 -7.73 17.92 4.20
N PHE A 106 -8.27 19.13 4.02
CA PHE A 106 -9.11 19.79 5.01
C PHE A 106 -10.29 20.45 4.30
N SER A 107 -11.41 20.59 5.00
CA SER A 107 -12.57 21.37 4.59
C SER A 107 -12.89 22.41 5.65
N ASP A 108 -13.35 23.58 5.22
CA ASP A 108 -13.91 24.64 6.09
C ASP A 108 -15.37 24.33 6.46
#